data_AF-A0A3E1NQG0-F1
#
_entry.id   AF-A0A3E1NQG0-F1
#
_cell.length_a   1.000
_cell.length_b   1.000
_cell.length_c   1.000
_cell.angle_alpha   90.00
_cell.angle_beta   90.00
_cell.angle_gamma   90.00
#
_symmetry.space_group_name_H-M   'P 1'
#
loop_
_entity.id
_entity.type
_entity.pdbx_description
1 polymer ?
#
loop_
_entity_poly.entity_id
_entity_poly.type
_entity_poly.pdbx_seq_one_letter_code
_entity_poly.pdbx_strand_id
1 'polypeptide(L)'
;MAKKSTNKELVAELQKRNLTGKYDQLIENAKSNRYHDYKNPDDVICGKMELAADLSSFPELQDISDAVVRGDYDEEADEQDKAMLRSYLPKKSWPVFGL
;
A
#
# COMPACT_ATOMS: atom_id res chain seq x y z
N MET A 1 -14.40 5.31 -9.89
CA MET A 1 -14.35 4.02 -9.15
C MET A 1 -13.77 4.33 -7.78
N ALA A 2 -14.29 3.73 -6.70
CA ALA A 2 -13.70 3.90 -5.38
C ALA A 2 -12.29 3.27 -5.40
N LYS A 3 -11.29 3.97 -4.83
CA LYS A 3 -9.94 3.43 -4.68
C LYS A 3 -9.96 2.25 -3.70
N LYS A 4 -9.13 1.24 -3.97
CA LYS A 4 -8.94 0.07 -3.11
C LYS A 4 -7.93 0.39 -2.03
N SER A 5 -8.04 -0.26 -0.87
CA SER A 5 -7.06 -0.20 0.20
C SER A 5 -6.19 -1.45 0.22
N THR A 6 -4.90 -1.25 0.47
CA THR A 6 -3.93 -2.35 0.56
C THR A 6 -4.18 -3.22 1.79
N ASN A 7 -4.70 -2.67 2.89
CA ASN A 7 -4.97 -3.44 4.10
C ASN A 7 -6.34 -4.15 4.13
N LYS A 8 -7.23 -3.86 3.17
CA LYS A 8 -8.59 -4.42 3.09
C LYS A 8 -8.85 -5.14 1.77
N GLU A 9 -8.98 -4.41 0.67
CA GLU A 9 -9.38 -4.99 -0.61
C GLU A 9 -8.31 -5.94 -1.16
N LEU A 10 -7.02 -5.57 -1.07
CA LEU A 10 -5.92 -6.46 -1.46
C LEU A 10 -5.90 -7.73 -0.59
N VAL A 11 -6.04 -7.58 0.74
CA VAL A 11 -6.12 -8.73 1.66
C VAL A 11 -7.25 -9.67 1.25
N ALA A 12 -8.45 -9.14 0.99
CA ALA A 12 -9.60 -9.94 0.59
C ALA A 12 -9.39 -10.65 -0.76
N GLU A 13 -8.75 -10.00 -1.72
CA GLU A 13 -8.42 -10.60 -3.02
C GLU A 13 -7.39 -11.72 -2.89
N LEU A 14 -6.33 -11.51 -2.11
CA LEU A 14 -5.31 -12.52 -1.85
C LEU A 14 -5.89 -13.71 -1.10
N GLN A 15 -6.69 -13.50 -0.05
CA GLN A 15 -7.32 -14.57 0.72
C GLN A 15 -8.21 -15.46 -0.14
N LYS A 16 -8.93 -14.91 -1.13
CA LYS A 16 -9.74 -15.69 -2.08
C LYS A 16 -8.90 -16.61 -2.97
N ARG A 17 -7.66 -16.20 -3.28
CA ARG A 17 -6.74 -16.95 -4.16
C ARG A 17 -5.79 -17.87 -3.38
N ASN A 18 -5.66 -17.67 -2.07
CA ASN A 18 -4.69 -18.33 -1.22
C ASN A 18 -5.17 -19.70 -0.69
N LEU A 19 -5.51 -20.63 -1.59
CA LEU A 19 -6.07 -21.93 -1.21
C LEU A 19 -5.08 -22.85 -0.49
N THR A 20 -3.78 -22.62 -0.67
CA THR A 20 -2.69 -23.48 -0.15
C THR A 20 -1.73 -22.76 0.80
N GLY A 21 -2.04 -21.52 1.22
CA GLY A 21 -1.17 -20.72 2.08
C GLY A 21 0.02 -20.06 1.38
N LYS A 22 0.10 -20.13 0.04
CA LYS A 22 1.19 -19.53 -0.76
C LYS A 22 1.40 -18.03 -0.50
N TYR A 23 0.34 -17.30 -0.16
CA TYR A 23 0.36 -15.83 0.01
C TYR A 23 0.25 -15.40 1.48
N ASP A 24 0.46 -16.29 2.44
CA ASP A 24 0.24 -15.99 3.86
C ASP A 24 1.06 -14.78 4.33
N GLN A 25 2.35 -14.72 3.97
CA GLN A 25 3.20 -13.59 4.33
C GLN A 25 2.74 -12.28 3.69
N LEU A 26 2.36 -12.31 2.41
CA LEU A 26 1.87 -11.15 1.67
C LEU A 26 0.57 -10.61 2.29
N ILE A 27 -0.31 -11.51 2.72
CA ILE A 27 -1.55 -11.17 3.42
C ILE A 27 -1.25 -10.58 4.80
N GLU A 28 -0.30 -11.14 5.55
CA GLU A 28 0.11 -10.62 6.85
C GLU A 28 0.69 -9.21 6.74
N ASN A 29 1.61 -9.00 5.79
CA ASN A 29 2.21 -7.70 5.49
C ASN A 29 1.15 -6.66 5.12
N ALA A 30 0.18 -7.04 4.29
CA ALA A 30 -0.91 -6.15 3.91
C ALA A 30 -1.78 -5.78 5.14
N LYS A 31 -2.12 -6.76 5.99
CA LYS A 31 -2.91 -6.51 7.23
C LYS A 31 -2.19 -5.62 8.24
N SER A 32 -0.86 -5.66 8.30
CA SER A 32 -0.05 -4.83 9.20
C SER A 32 0.22 -3.42 8.67
N ASN A 33 -0.42 -3.03 7.56
CA ASN A 33 -0.18 -1.77 6.87
C ASN A 33 1.28 -1.61 6.37
N ARG A 34 2.01 -2.70 6.13
CA ARG A 34 3.41 -2.65 5.66
C ARG A 34 3.55 -1.79 4.39
N TYR A 35 2.56 -1.86 3.50
CA TYR A 35 2.57 -1.17 2.22
C TYR A 35 1.99 0.25 2.25
N HIS A 36 1.65 0.77 3.43
CA HIS A 36 1.26 2.16 3.59
C HIS A 36 2.48 3.00 3.98
N ASP A 37 2.69 4.09 3.25
CA ASP A 37 3.67 5.09 3.62
C ASP A 37 3.35 5.65 5.02
N TYR A 38 4.38 6.04 5.77
CA TYR A 38 4.29 6.60 7.13
C TYR A 38 3.75 5.70 8.24
N LYS A 39 3.21 4.51 7.94
CA LYS A 39 2.74 3.57 8.97
C LYS A 39 3.85 2.67 9.51
N ASN A 40 4.89 2.43 8.70
CA ASN A 40 6.09 1.67 9.08
C ASN A 40 7.38 2.38 8.64
N PRO A 41 7.62 3.63 9.09
CA PRO A 41 8.65 4.51 8.53
C PRO A 41 10.09 4.04 8.74
N ASP A 42 10.33 3.16 9.71
CA ASP A 42 11.66 2.61 10.01
C ASP A 42 11.99 1.34 9.21
N ASP A 43 11.00 0.75 8.53
CA ASP A 43 11.10 -0.56 7.88
C ASP A 43 10.79 -0.49 6.37
N VAL A 44 9.94 0.46 5.96
CA VAL A 44 9.50 0.61 4.57
C VAL A 44 9.61 2.07 4.12
N ILE A 45 10.50 2.30 3.16
CA ILE A 45 10.74 3.65 2.59
C ILE A 45 9.65 4.02 1.57
N CYS A 46 9.15 3.05 0.80
CA CYS A 46 8.08 3.25 -0.17
C CYS A 46 7.21 2.01 -0.26
N GLY A 47 6.01 2.08 0.34
CA GLY A 47 5.13 0.92 0.49
C GLY A 47 4.67 0.33 -0.84
N LYS A 48 4.45 1.19 -1.84
CA LYS A 48 4.09 0.78 -3.21
C LYS A 48 5.19 -0.03 -3.90
N MET A 49 6.46 0.35 -3.71
CA MET A 49 7.59 -0.38 -4.29
C MET A 49 7.77 -1.75 -3.64
N GLU A 50 7.66 -1.82 -2.32
CA GLU A 50 7.71 -3.09 -1.57
C GLU A 50 6.59 -4.03 -2.01
N LEU A 51 5.35 -3.53 -2.13
CA LEU A 51 4.22 -4.32 -2.60
C LEU A 51 4.44 -4.85 -4.02
N ALA A 52 4.94 -4.01 -4.93
CA ALA A 52 5.23 -4.43 -6.30
C ALA A 52 6.33 -5.51 -6.35
N ALA A 53 7.36 -5.39 -5.51
CA ALA A 53 8.43 -6.38 -5.39
C ALA A 53 7.89 -7.73 -4.86
N ASP A 54 7.09 -7.72 -3.80
CA ASP A 54 6.49 -8.93 -3.25
C ASP A 54 5.57 -9.62 -4.26
N LEU A 55 4.74 -8.85 -4.98
CA LEU A 55 3.85 -9.37 -6.03
C LEU A 55 4.61 -9.97 -7.22
N SER A 56 5.81 -9.46 -7.54
CA SER A 56 6.61 -9.95 -8.67
C SER A 56 7.06 -11.41 -8.54
N SER A 57 7.08 -11.93 -7.30
CA SER A 57 7.37 -13.34 -7.01
C SER A 57 6.23 -14.29 -7.38
N PHE A 58 5.06 -13.75 -7.72
CA PHE A 58 3.84 -14.50 -8.00
C PHE A 58 3.25 -14.09 -9.36
N PRO A 59 3.73 -14.68 -10.48
CA PRO A 59 3.27 -14.32 -11.83
C PRO A 59 1.75 -14.46 -12.03
N GLU A 60 1.09 -15.36 -11.29
CA GLU A 60 -0.36 -15.51 -11.30
C GLU A 60 -1.15 -14.37 -10.62
N LEU A 61 -0.46 -13.45 -9.95
CA LEU A 61 -1.01 -12.23 -9.36
C LEU A 61 -0.71 -10.98 -10.21
N GLN A 62 -0.27 -11.15 -11.47
CA GLN A 62 0.09 -10.04 -12.35
C GLN A 62 -1.03 -9.00 -12.49
N ASP A 63 -2.29 -9.42 -12.50
CA ASP A 63 -3.43 -8.51 -12.58
C ASP A 63 -3.54 -7.56 -11.38
N ILE A 64 -3.16 -8.04 -10.19
CA ILE A 64 -3.08 -7.23 -8.96
C ILE A 64 -1.87 -6.29 -9.04
N SER A 65 -0.71 -6.79 -9.49
CA SER A 65 0.50 -5.98 -9.68
C SER A 65 0.24 -4.80 -10.63
N ASP A 66 -0.40 -5.05 -11.77
CA ASP A 66 -0.77 -4.01 -12.73
C ASP A 66 -1.71 -2.97 -12.10
N ALA A 67 -2.67 -3.42 -11.27
CA ALA A 67 -3.59 -2.54 -10.57
C ALA A 67 -2.88 -1.65 -9.53
N VAL A 68 -1.90 -2.20 -8.79
CA VAL A 68 -1.04 -1.42 -7.88
C VAL A 68 -0.27 -0.36 -8.65
N VAL A 69 0.40 -0.72 -9.75
CA VAL A 69 1.20 0.22 -10.56
C VAL A 69 0.33 1.33 -11.14
N ARG A 70 -0.88 1.02 -11.63
CA ARG A 70 -1.85 2.00 -12.13
C ARG A 70 -2.43 2.92 -11.04
N GLY A 71 -2.22 2.60 -9.77
CA GLY A 71 -2.69 3.39 -8.64
C GLY A 71 -4.11 3.06 -8.19
N ASP A 72 -4.62 1.88 -8.53
CA ASP A 72 -5.94 1.42 -8.07
C ASP A 72 -5.97 1.26 -6.52
N TYR A 73 -4.78 1.11 -5.91
CA TYR A 73 -4.56 1.02 -4.46
C TYR A 73 -3.88 2.27 -3.86
N ASP A 74 -3.79 3.39 -4.59
CA ASP A 74 -3.16 4.62 -4.08
C ASP A 74 -4.11 5.35 -3.12
N GLU A 75 -4.13 4.97 -1.86
CA GLU A 75 -5.04 5.49 -0.83
C GLU A 75 -4.89 7.00 -0.61
N GLU A 76 -5.95 7.66 -0.16
CA GLU A 76 -5.88 9.07 0.26
C GLU A 76 -5.16 9.18 1.61
N ALA A 77 -4.29 10.18 1.73
CA ALA A 77 -3.58 10.46 2.98
C ALA A 77 -4.58 10.74 4.11
N ASP A 78 -4.50 9.94 5.17
CA ASP A 78 -5.29 10.18 6.38
C ASP A 78 -4.65 11.28 7.25
N GLU A 79 -5.29 11.63 8.38
CA GLU A 79 -4.77 12.70 9.24
C GLU A 79 -3.40 12.39 9.87
N GLN A 80 -3.08 11.10 10.07
CA GLN A 80 -1.75 10.70 10.56
C GLN A 80 -0.70 10.89 9.46
N ASP A 81 -1.03 10.52 8.22
CA ASP A 81 -0.15 10.73 7.06
C ASP A 81 0.10 12.22 6.84
N LYS A 82 -0.97 13.02 6.93
CA LYS A 82 -0.88 14.49 6.86
C LYS A 82 -0.06 15.08 8.00
N ALA A 83 -0.16 14.54 9.22
CA ALA A 83 0.65 15.00 10.36
C ALA A 83 2.15 14.75 10.11
N MET A 84 2.50 13.59 9.54
CA MET A 84 3.88 13.28 9.15
C MET A 84 4.34 14.17 7.98
N LEU A 85 3.53 14.36 6.96
CA LEU A 85 3.85 15.27 5.85
C LEU A 85 4.12 16.70 6.33
N ARG A 86 3.35 17.20 7.31
CA ARG A 86 3.57 18.53 7.91
C ARG A 86 4.89 18.63 8.69
N SER A 87 5.43 17.52 9.20
CA SER A 87 6.73 17.50 9.90
C SER A 87 7.92 17.49 8.93
N TYR A 88 7.76 16.89 7.74
CA TYR A 88 8.81 16.81 6.72
C TYR A 88 8.83 17.98 5.74
N LEU A 89 7.67 18.58 5.45
CA LEU A 89 7.54 19.57 4.38
C LEU A 89 7.45 21.01 4.91
N PRO A 90 8.10 21.98 4.23
CA PRO A 90 7.93 23.38 4.58
C PRO A 90 6.49 23.84 4.29
N LYS A 91 5.96 24.76 5.12
CA LYS A 91 4.58 25.27 5.01
C LYS A 91 4.17 25.73 3.61
N LYS A 92 5.11 26.27 2.83
CA LYS A 92 4.87 26.70 1.44
C LYS A 92 4.45 25.56 0.50
N SER A 93 4.81 24.31 0.84
CA SER A 93 4.49 23.12 0.04
C SER A 93 3.16 22.47 0.42
N TRP A 94 2.57 22.83 1.57
CA TRP A 94 1.36 22.20 2.11
C TRP A 94 0.15 22.21 1.13
N PRO A 95 -0.12 23.29 0.38
CA PRO A 95 -1.25 23.31 -0.56
C PRO A 95 -1.15 22.27 -1.68
N VAL A 96 0.07 21.86 -2.07
CA VAL A 96 0.30 20.84 -3.11
C VAL A 96 -0.19 19.46 -2.67
N PHE A 97 -0.18 19.21 -1.36
CA PHE A 97 -0.51 17.92 -0.75
C PHE A 97 -1.82 17.93 0.04
N GLY A 98 -2.62 19.02 -0.06
CA GLY A 98 -3.90 19.14 0.64
C GLY A 98 -3.79 19.18 2.17
N LEU A 99 -2.72 19.78 2.71
CA LEU A 99 -2.40 19.87 4.14
C LEU A 99 -2.84 21.17 4.81
#